data_AF-A0A7L3B3V5-F1
#
_entry.id   AF-A0A7L3B3V5-F1
#
_cell.length_a   1.000
_cell.length_b   1.000
_cell.length_c   1.000
_cell.angle_alpha   90.00
_cell.angle_beta   90.00
_cell.angle_gamma   90.00
#
_symmetry.space_group_name_H-M   'P 1'
#
loop_
_entity.id
_entity.type
_entity.pdbx_description
1 polymer ?
#
loop_
_entity_poly.entity_id
_entity_poly.type
_entity_poly.pdbx_seq_one_letter_code
_entity_poly.pdbx_strand_id
1 'polypeptide(L)'
;ADLSMEECCDKGIEWANKNRICTSLPLTSMARECSMTQLQCCHSQLEKQYCSDGIEFANVREECDSHTDENSTCEAEYFKRCCYCCLLGKAAQVQGQSCEPNPKTGYQCGIVFRACCVRDQEGIDVSISDDAPKKEQVEISKEELDQEDPYLHDGCRGGGPCSQQCRDTGSSYVCSCFVGYQLQPDGVNCEDINECITGTHSCGIGQTCVNTLGSFRCQRDTSCGTGYELTDDNRCKDIDECETGTHNCPPDFICQNTPGSFRCRPKLQCMNGFIQDALGNCIDINECLSTNMPCPAGQICINTDGSYTCQRISPSCGRGYHLNEDGTRCVDVDECSSSNQPCGEGHVCINAPGNYRCECKSGYSFDVISRTCIDINECRRYPGRLCAHKCENTPGSYYCTCTMGFKLSADGRSCEDLNECESSPCSQECANVYGSYQCYCRRGFQLSDIDGISCE
;
A
#
# COMPACT_ATOMS: atom_id res chain seq x y z
N ALA A 1 -1.80 11.69 -11.10
CA ALA A 1 -0.87 10.55 -11.13
C ALA A 1 -0.52 10.26 -9.68
N ASP A 2 -0.79 9.04 -9.20
CA ASP A 2 -0.36 8.65 -7.86
C ASP A 2 1.17 8.64 -7.84
N LEU A 3 1.74 9.50 -6.99
CA LEU A 3 3.19 9.58 -6.74
C LEU A 3 3.63 8.29 -6.04
N SER A 4 4.83 7.81 -6.37
CA SER A 4 5.44 6.70 -5.64
C SER A 4 5.86 7.13 -4.23
N MET A 5 6.00 6.15 -3.31
CA MET A 5 6.38 6.43 -1.92
C MET A 5 7.78 7.03 -1.79
N GLU A 6 8.69 6.69 -2.71
CA GLU A 6 10.06 7.25 -2.77
C GLU A 6 10.02 8.74 -3.16
N GLU A 7 9.25 9.09 -4.20
CA GLU A 7 9.05 10.49 -4.60
C GLU A 7 8.34 11.31 -3.51
N CYS A 8 7.45 10.70 -2.73
CA CYS A 8 6.84 11.35 -1.57
C CYS A 8 7.88 11.63 -0.46
N CYS A 9 8.79 10.70 -0.20
CA CYS A 9 9.86 10.89 0.78
C CYS A 9 10.84 12.00 0.35
N ASP A 10 11.25 12.01 -0.92
CA ASP A 10 12.18 12.99 -1.49
C ASP A 10 11.67 14.43 -1.35
N LYS A 11 10.37 14.64 -1.60
CA LYS A 11 9.75 15.97 -1.42
C LYS A 11 9.72 16.41 0.05
N GLY A 12 9.61 15.48 0.98
CA GLY A 12 9.74 15.75 2.41
C GLY A 12 11.14 16.20 2.79
N ILE A 13 12.16 15.52 2.26
CA ILE A 13 13.59 15.83 2.46
C ILE A 13 13.93 17.19 1.84
N GLU A 14 13.50 17.46 0.61
CA GLU A 14 13.74 18.73 -0.08
C GLU A 14 13.16 19.91 0.70
N TRP A 15 11.95 19.75 1.24
CA TRP A 15 11.32 20.78 2.06
C TRP A 15 12.09 21.03 3.36
N ALA A 16 12.50 19.97 4.06
CA ALA A 16 13.31 20.06 5.27
C ALA A 16 14.63 20.80 5.01
N ASN A 17 15.33 20.47 3.91
CA ASN A 17 16.58 21.13 3.52
C ASN A 17 16.40 22.62 3.26
N LYS A 18 15.26 23.04 2.72
CA LYS A 18 15.01 24.44 2.32
C LYS A 18 14.47 25.31 3.45
N ASN A 19 13.52 24.80 4.23
CA ASN A 19 12.76 25.61 5.19
C ASN A 19 13.12 25.31 6.65
N ARG A 20 13.85 24.22 6.91
CA ARG A 20 14.19 23.74 8.25
C ARG A 20 12.99 23.63 9.22
N ILE A 21 11.81 23.32 8.69
CA ILE A 21 10.59 23.07 9.48
C ILE A 21 9.71 22.04 8.76
N CYS A 22 8.99 21.21 9.52
CA CYS A 22 8.03 20.25 8.97
C CYS A 22 6.56 20.56 9.31
N THR A 23 6.29 21.53 10.19
CA THR A 23 4.94 21.90 10.64
C THR A 23 4.07 22.56 9.55
N SER A 24 4.70 23.14 8.52
CA SER A 24 4.04 23.81 7.38
C SER A 24 4.29 23.10 6.04
N LEU A 25 4.62 21.81 6.08
CA LEU A 25 4.94 21.00 4.91
C LEU A 25 3.73 20.92 3.94
N PRO A 26 3.84 21.42 2.69
CA PRO A 26 2.77 21.31 1.71
C PRO A 26 2.65 19.86 1.23
N LEU A 27 1.52 19.23 1.53
CA LEU A 27 1.22 17.86 1.13
C LEU A 27 1.05 17.78 -0.38
N THR A 28 1.86 16.92 -1.00
CA THR A 28 1.91 16.78 -2.46
C THR A 28 0.86 15.84 -3.04
N SER A 29 0.17 15.07 -2.20
CA SER A 29 -0.91 14.17 -2.56
C SER A 29 -2.02 14.18 -1.51
N MET A 30 -3.26 13.92 -1.95
CA MET A 30 -4.41 13.64 -1.08
C MET A 30 -4.38 12.21 -0.51
N ALA A 31 -3.47 11.35 -1.00
CA ALA A 31 -3.28 10.00 -0.49
C ALA A 31 -2.62 10.02 0.90
N ARG A 32 -3.27 9.36 1.87
CA ARG A 32 -2.86 9.33 3.28
C ARG A 32 -1.49 8.68 3.51
N GLU A 33 -1.12 7.71 2.69
CA GLU A 33 0.17 7.01 2.80
C GLU A 33 1.33 7.92 2.39
N CYS A 34 1.20 8.59 1.25
CA CYS A 34 2.18 9.56 0.77
C CYS A 34 2.36 10.74 1.73
N SER A 35 1.29 11.27 2.32
CA SER A 35 1.39 12.38 3.28
C SER A 35 2.12 12.00 4.57
N MET A 36 1.89 10.79 5.08
CA MET A 36 2.61 10.26 6.24
C MET A 36 4.11 10.07 5.94
N THR A 37 4.44 9.48 4.79
CA THR A 37 5.84 9.27 4.38
C THR A 37 6.57 10.59 4.13
N GLN A 38 5.92 11.57 3.48
CA GLN A 38 6.48 12.90 3.26
C GLN A 38 6.82 13.60 4.59
N LEU A 39 5.92 13.49 5.59
CA LEU A 39 6.14 14.07 6.92
C LEU A 39 7.27 13.36 7.70
N GLN A 40 7.28 12.02 7.68
CA GLN A 40 8.29 11.23 8.39
C GLN A 40 9.71 11.47 7.83
N CYS A 41 9.84 11.52 6.51
CA CYS A 41 11.13 11.82 5.87
C CYS A 41 11.59 13.26 6.12
N CYS A 42 10.67 14.23 6.19
CA CYS A 42 10.97 15.60 6.60
C CYS A 42 11.57 15.64 8.01
N HIS A 43 10.93 15.00 8.99
CA HIS A 43 11.41 14.98 10.38
C HIS A 43 12.78 14.29 10.53
N SER A 44 12.96 13.12 9.89
CA SER A 44 14.24 12.41 9.94
C SER A 44 15.39 13.24 9.35
N GLN A 45 15.14 14.03 8.30
CA GLN A 45 16.14 14.91 7.72
C GLN A 45 16.46 16.09 8.64
N LEU A 46 15.46 16.68 9.30
CA LEU A 46 15.69 17.74 10.29
C LEU A 46 16.55 17.25 11.46
N GLU A 47 16.26 16.06 12.01
CA GLU A 47 17.05 15.48 13.10
C GLU A 47 18.55 15.39 12.74
N LYS A 48 18.87 14.96 11.52
CA LYS A 48 20.26 14.89 11.03
C LYS A 48 20.90 16.28 10.95
N GLN A 49 20.18 17.28 10.46
CA GLN A 49 20.71 18.65 10.32
C GLN A 49 20.96 19.30 11.68
N TYR A 50 19.97 19.27 12.59
CA TYR A 50 20.14 19.84 13.93
C TYR A 50 21.21 19.12 14.74
N CYS A 51 21.37 17.81 14.56
CA CYS A 51 22.44 17.06 15.19
C CYS A 51 23.82 17.49 14.67
N SER A 52 23.95 17.67 13.35
CA SER A 52 25.19 18.17 12.72
C SER A 52 25.54 19.57 13.22
N ASP A 53 24.57 20.48 13.27
CA ASP A 53 24.76 21.84 13.80
C ASP A 53 25.20 21.80 15.27
N GLY A 54 24.62 20.91 16.08
CA GLY A 54 25.01 20.71 17.48
C GLY A 54 26.45 20.22 17.64
N ILE A 55 26.90 19.33 16.77
CA ILE A 55 28.29 18.85 16.73
C ILE A 55 29.25 19.98 16.34
N GLU A 56 28.90 20.77 15.32
CA GLU A 56 29.70 21.91 14.91
C GLU A 56 29.77 22.98 16.02
N PHE A 57 28.67 23.22 16.72
CA PHE A 57 28.62 24.15 17.85
C PHE A 57 29.52 23.69 19.01
N ALA A 58 29.45 22.41 19.39
CA ALA A 58 30.36 21.78 20.37
C ALA A 58 31.83 21.76 19.90
N ASN A 59 32.07 21.90 18.59
CA ASN A 59 33.42 22.02 18.07
C ASN A 59 34.05 23.38 18.33
N VAL A 60 33.23 24.43 18.46
CA VAL A 60 33.67 25.83 18.62
C VAL A 60 33.52 26.35 20.04
N ARG A 61 32.55 25.84 20.81
CA ARG A 61 32.24 26.29 22.17
C ARG A 61 32.22 25.12 23.16
N GLU A 62 32.47 25.43 24.44
CA GLU A 62 32.51 24.45 25.54
C GLU A 62 31.14 24.27 26.23
N GLU A 63 30.11 24.99 25.78
CA GLU A 63 28.76 24.94 26.33
C GLU A 63 27.72 24.79 25.22
N CYS A 64 26.64 24.07 25.52
CA CYS A 64 25.56 23.73 24.59
C CYS A 64 24.26 24.52 24.82
N ASP A 65 24.29 25.54 25.67
CA ASP A 65 23.17 26.47 25.81
C ASP A 65 23.28 27.58 24.77
N SER A 66 22.39 27.52 23.77
CA SER A 66 22.16 28.63 22.87
C SER A 66 21.33 29.71 23.60
N HIS A 67 21.67 30.98 23.38
CA HIS A 67 20.91 32.16 23.79
C HIS A 67 19.59 32.31 23.00
N THR A 68 18.78 31.26 22.95
CA THR A 68 17.40 31.34 22.47
C THR A 68 16.50 30.81 23.57
N ASP A 69 16.22 31.73 24.50
CA ASP A 69 15.10 31.64 25.43
C ASP A 69 13.79 31.30 24.68
N GLU A 70 12.95 30.49 25.33
CA GLU A 70 11.52 30.32 25.04
C GLU A 70 11.12 29.61 23.73
N ASN A 71 11.38 28.30 23.65
CA ASN A 71 10.33 27.28 23.40
C ASN A 71 10.93 25.88 23.29
N SER A 72 10.44 24.96 24.11
CA SER A 72 10.70 23.52 24.05
C SER A 72 10.11 22.90 22.78
N THR A 73 10.75 23.12 21.64
CA THR A 73 10.48 22.39 20.41
C THR A 73 11.35 21.14 20.37
N CYS A 74 10.85 20.02 19.82
CA CYS A 74 11.66 18.79 19.65
C CYS A 74 12.99 19.07 18.93
N GLU A 75 13.01 20.07 18.05
CA GLU A 75 14.19 20.51 17.27
C GLU A 75 15.34 21.01 18.17
N ALA A 76 15.03 21.76 19.23
CA ALA A 76 16.01 22.23 20.21
C ALA A 76 16.59 21.10 21.07
N GLU A 77 15.80 20.05 21.32
CA GLU A 77 16.21 18.88 22.10
C GLU A 77 17.26 18.04 21.37
N TYR A 78 17.08 17.82 20.06
CA TYR A 78 18.04 17.08 19.23
C TYR A 78 19.39 17.81 19.09
N PHE A 79 19.34 19.12 18.88
CA PHE A 79 20.55 19.96 18.84
C PHE A 79 21.34 19.86 20.16
N LYS A 80 20.67 20.12 21.29
CA LYS A 80 21.31 20.08 22.61
C LYS A 80 21.89 18.70 22.90
N ARG A 81 21.11 17.64 22.62
CA ARG A 81 21.55 16.26 22.83
C ARG A 81 22.83 15.94 22.06
N CYS A 82 22.88 16.21 20.74
CA CYS A 82 24.08 15.95 19.95
C CYS A 82 25.27 16.83 20.37
N CYS A 83 25.03 18.09 20.72
CA CYS A 83 26.07 18.98 21.24
C CYS A 83 26.70 18.44 22.55
N TYR A 84 25.88 18.07 23.55
CA TYR A 84 26.38 17.52 24.81
C TYR A 84 27.10 16.18 24.60
N CYS A 85 26.59 15.31 23.73
CA CYS A 85 27.26 14.05 23.37
C CYS A 85 28.64 14.27 22.76
N CYS A 86 28.78 15.30 21.91
CA CYS A 86 30.05 15.66 21.32
C CYS A 86 31.05 16.22 22.36
N LEU A 87 30.59 17.11 23.25
CA LEU A 87 31.40 17.62 24.36
C LEU A 87 31.87 16.51 25.31
N LEU A 88 31.01 15.53 25.63
CA LEU A 88 31.39 14.37 26.41
C LEU A 88 32.49 13.56 25.72
N GLY A 89 32.41 13.38 24.40
CA GLY A 89 33.45 12.71 23.63
C GLY A 89 34.80 13.43 23.72
N LYS A 90 34.79 14.76 23.58
CA LYS A 90 36.00 15.59 23.74
C LYS A 90 36.56 15.55 25.16
N ALA A 91 35.69 15.61 26.18
CA ALA A 91 36.10 15.53 27.58
C ALA A 91 36.76 14.17 27.87
N ALA A 92 36.22 13.08 27.31
CA ALA A 92 36.83 11.75 27.42
C ALA A 92 38.23 11.71 26.77
N GLN A 93 38.40 12.33 25.60
CA GLN A 93 39.71 12.44 24.94
C GLN A 93 40.73 13.20 25.79
N VAL A 94 40.36 14.35 26.36
CA VAL A 94 41.25 15.16 27.22
C VAL A 94 41.60 14.44 28.52
N GLN A 95 40.67 13.65 29.07
CA GLN A 95 40.87 12.86 30.30
C GLN A 95 41.57 11.52 30.05
N GLY A 96 41.95 11.21 28.80
CA GLY A 96 42.59 9.93 28.43
C GLY A 96 41.68 8.71 28.63
N GLN A 97 40.36 8.91 28.63
CA GLN A 97 39.36 7.86 28.75
C GLN A 97 39.07 7.24 27.38
N SER A 98 38.55 6.00 27.39
CA SER A 98 38.18 5.29 26.17
C SER A 98 37.14 6.07 25.37
N CYS A 99 37.37 6.21 24.06
CA CYS A 99 36.39 6.75 23.11
C CYS A 99 35.25 5.76 22.80
N GLU A 100 35.16 4.66 23.54
CA GLU A 100 34.02 3.76 23.48
C GLU A 100 32.82 4.38 24.19
N PRO A 101 31.66 4.51 23.51
CA PRO A 101 30.51 5.17 24.08
C PRO A 101 29.97 4.40 25.29
N ASN A 102 29.78 5.12 26.41
CA ASN A 102 29.22 4.54 27.62
C ASN A 102 27.76 4.10 27.37
N PRO A 103 27.39 2.84 27.66
CA PRO A 103 26.05 2.29 27.38
C PRO A 103 24.89 3.04 28.03
N LYS A 104 25.13 3.92 29.01
CA LYS A 104 24.10 4.79 29.63
C LYS A 104 23.65 5.97 28.78
N THR A 105 24.33 6.32 27.67
CA THR A 105 24.07 7.56 26.90
C THR A 105 23.10 7.39 25.71
N GLY A 106 22.73 6.15 25.35
CA GLY A 106 21.81 5.84 24.25
C GLY A 106 22.48 5.85 22.86
N TYR A 107 21.98 5.02 21.94
CA TYR A 107 22.62 4.70 20.65
C TYR A 107 22.96 5.92 19.79
N GLN A 108 22.03 6.88 19.66
CA GLN A 108 22.25 8.11 18.88
C GLN A 108 23.34 9.00 19.48
N CYS A 109 23.47 9.05 20.81
CA CYS A 109 24.52 9.81 21.50
C CYS A 109 25.88 9.13 21.35
N GLY A 110 25.93 7.80 21.39
CA GLY A 110 27.17 7.03 21.31
C GLY A 110 27.92 7.20 19.99
N ILE A 111 27.19 7.33 18.88
CA ILE A 111 27.78 7.60 17.55
C ILE A 111 28.45 8.97 17.55
N VAL A 112 27.75 10.00 18.05
CA VAL A 112 28.24 11.38 18.11
C VAL A 112 29.43 11.52 19.07
N PHE A 113 29.35 10.88 20.25
CA PHE A 113 30.42 10.80 21.24
C PHE A 113 31.70 10.25 20.62
N ARG A 114 31.60 9.10 19.94
CA ARG A 114 32.75 8.46 19.29
C ARG A 114 33.32 9.35 18.19
N ALA A 115 32.46 9.95 17.37
CA ALA A 115 32.89 10.83 16.28
C ALA A 115 33.68 12.05 16.80
N CYS A 116 33.28 12.63 17.93
CA CYS A 116 33.97 13.80 18.51
C CYS A 116 35.18 13.45 19.39
N CYS A 117 35.27 12.21 19.91
CA CYS A 117 36.41 11.76 20.71
C CYS A 117 37.65 11.42 19.88
N VAL A 118 37.48 11.10 18.58
CA VAL A 118 38.53 10.52 17.72
C VAL A 118 39.25 11.56 16.83
N ARG A 119 39.02 12.88 16.97
CA ARG A 119 39.62 13.86 16.04
C ARG A 119 41.13 14.11 16.28
N ASP A 120 41.85 13.96 15.18
CA ASP A 120 43.23 14.33 14.82
C ASP A 120 44.39 13.54 15.47
N GLN A 121 44.52 12.27 15.08
CA GLN A 121 45.82 11.60 14.95
C GLN A 121 46.30 11.60 13.49
N GLU A 122 46.65 12.76 12.94
CA GLU A 122 47.67 12.86 11.87
C GLU A 122 48.36 14.23 11.94
N GLY A 123 49.61 14.25 12.43
CA GLY A 123 50.59 15.30 12.07
C GLY A 123 51.21 16.16 13.18
N ILE A 124 52.42 15.75 13.58
CA ILE A 124 53.59 16.56 14.01
C ILE A 124 53.84 16.73 15.53
N ASP A 125 55.02 16.19 15.87
CA ASP A 125 55.89 16.22 17.04
C ASP A 125 56.13 17.60 17.69
N VAL A 126 55.97 17.68 19.02
CA VAL A 126 56.85 18.46 19.91
C VAL A 126 57.01 17.72 21.25
N SER A 127 58.19 17.14 21.45
CA SER A 127 58.75 16.75 22.74
C SER A 127 58.83 17.90 23.75
N ILE A 128 58.51 17.65 25.03
CA ILE A 128 59.42 17.80 26.22
C ILE A 128 58.64 17.83 27.57
N SER A 129 59.23 17.08 28.51
CA SER A 129 59.25 17.13 29.98
C SER A 129 58.06 16.69 30.84
N ASP A 130 58.38 15.67 31.64
CA ASP A 130 58.00 15.46 33.04
C ASP A 130 57.73 16.75 33.82
N ASP A 131 56.52 16.90 34.34
CA ASP A 131 56.28 17.35 35.72
C ASP A 131 54.77 17.26 36.05
N ALA A 132 54.44 16.41 37.01
CA ALA A 132 53.09 16.29 37.55
C ALA A 132 52.81 17.45 38.52
N PRO A 133 51.69 18.21 38.39
CA PRO A 133 51.20 19.04 39.47
C PRO A 133 50.27 18.22 40.37
N LYS A 134 50.59 18.25 41.66
CA LYS A 134 49.77 17.72 42.76
C LYS A 134 48.38 18.37 42.75
N LYS A 135 47.34 17.55 42.94
CA LYS A 135 45.97 17.99 43.24
C LYS A 135 45.96 18.88 44.49
N GLU A 136 45.48 20.11 44.37
CA GLU A 136 45.03 20.92 45.50
C GLU A 136 43.76 20.30 46.09
N GLN A 137 43.76 20.12 47.41
CA GLN A 137 42.59 19.78 48.18
C GLN A 137 41.74 21.04 48.34
N VAL A 138 40.54 21.03 47.77
CA VAL A 138 39.49 22.00 48.14
C VAL A 138 38.83 21.45 49.41
N GLU A 139 39.04 22.13 50.53
CA GLU A 139 38.30 21.90 51.77
C GLU A 139 36.84 22.32 51.56
N ILE A 140 35.91 21.37 51.65
CA ILE A 140 34.48 21.65 51.71
C ILE A 140 34.13 21.93 53.18
N SER A 141 33.60 23.13 53.44
CA SER A 141 33.15 23.58 54.76
C SER A 141 31.95 22.79 55.27
N LYS A 142 31.86 22.72 56.59
CA LYS A 142 31.09 21.79 57.42
C LYS A 142 29.58 22.07 57.52
N GLU A 143 28.91 22.48 56.45
CA GLU A 143 27.52 22.99 56.51
C GLU A 143 26.52 22.36 55.52
N GLU A 144 26.86 21.28 54.81
CA GLU A 144 25.88 20.49 54.02
C GLU A 144 25.64 19.08 54.58
N LEU A 145 25.57 18.97 55.91
CA LEU A 145 25.06 17.79 56.60
C LEU A 145 23.62 18.11 57.02
N ASP A 146 22.64 17.72 56.20
CA ASP A 146 21.23 17.40 56.56
C ASP A 146 20.27 17.55 55.35
N GLN A 147 20.56 16.85 54.25
CA GLN A 147 19.51 16.43 53.31
C GLN A 147 19.52 14.90 53.25
N GLU A 148 18.47 14.25 53.76
CA GLU A 148 18.31 12.80 53.63
C GLU A 148 18.26 12.44 52.14
N ASP A 149 19.29 11.72 51.68
CA ASP A 149 19.41 11.19 50.32
C ASP A 149 18.24 10.22 50.04
N PRO A 150 17.34 10.53 49.09
CA PRO A 150 16.18 9.70 48.75
C PRO A 150 16.53 8.28 48.26
N TYR A 151 17.81 8.00 48.00
CA TYR A 151 18.34 6.72 47.50
C TYR A 151 19.10 5.91 48.56
N LEU A 152 18.97 6.23 49.85
CA LEU A 152 19.69 5.52 50.92
C LEU A 152 19.37 4.00 50.99
N HIS A 153 18.25 3.57 50.38
CA HIS A 153 17.83 2.17 50.32
C HIS A 153 18.02 1.50 48.95
N ASP A 154 18.68 2.14 47.98
CA ASP A 154 18.96 1.54 46.67
C ASP A 154 20.06 0.47 46.78
N GLY A 155 19.69 -0.81 46.65
CA GLY A 155 20.58 -1.97 46.69
C GLY A 155 21.61 -2.01 45.54
N CYS A 156 21.45 -1.15 44.53
CA CYS A 156 22.37 -0.99 43.40
C CYS A 156 23.28 0.25 43.51
N ARG A 157 23.21 0.99 44.63
CA ARG A 157 24.07 2.16 44.89
C ARG A 157 25.54 1.74 44.91
N GLY A 158 26.38 2.42 44.11
CA GLY A 158 27.80 2.09 43.97
C GLY A 158 28.11 0.90 43.05
N GLY A 159 27.16 0.47 42.22
CA GLY A 159 27.31 -0.66 41.28
C GLY A 159 26.59 -1.94 41.72
N GLY A 160 26.13 -2.00 42.98
CA GLY A 160 25.46 -3.17 43.54
C GLY A 160 26.36 -4.41 43.59
N PRO A 161 25.81 -5.57 43.94
CA PRO A 161 26.54 -6.84 43.94
C PRO A 161 26.78 -7.40 42.53
N CYS A 162 26.04 -6.92 41.53
CA CYS A 162 26.07 -7.39 40.15
C CYS A 162 27.37 -6.98 39.44
N SER A 163 27.96 -7.90 38.68
CA SER A 163 29.16 -7.63 37.87
C SER A 163 28.95 -6.61 36.74
N GLN A 164 27.71 -6.42 36.28
CA GLN A 164 27.37 -5.51 35.17
C GLN A 164 26.15 -4.63 35.49
N GLN A 165 24.93 -5.05 35.11
CA GLN A 165 23.73 -4.24 35.34
C GLN A 165 23.01 -4.73 36.59
N CYS A 166 22.61 -3.77 37.44
CA CYS A 166 21.86 -4.00 38.67
C CYS A 166 20.57 -3.18 38.61
N ARG A 167 19.44 -3.83 38.86
CA ARG A 167 18.14 -3.16 39.03
C ARG A 167 17.55 -3.51 40.39
N ASP A 168 17.35 -2.50 41.21
CA ASP A 168 16.68 -2.66 42.50
C ASP A 168 15.16 -2.84 42.30
N THR A 169 14.57 -3.81 42.99
CA THR A 169 13.13 -4.07 43.00
C THR A 169 12.47 -3.74 44.35
N GLY A 170 13.19 -3.06 45.25
CA GLY A 170 12.73 -2.61 46.57
C GLY A 170 12.74 -3.69 47.66
N SER A 171 12.66 -4.97 47.29
CA SER A 171 12.80 -6.12 48.21
C SER A 171 14.06 -6.96 47.96
N SER A 172 14.72 -6.76 46.82
CA SER A 172 15.92 -7.47 46.36
C SER A 172 16.50 -6.74 45.15
N TYR A 173 17.56 -7.26 44.56
CA TYR A 173 18.18 -6.75 43.34
C TYR A 173 18.13 -7.82 42.25
N VAL A 174 17.99 -7.38 41.00
CA VAL A 174 18.05 -8.25 39.82
C VAL A 174 19.27 -7.85 39.00
N CYS A 175 20.16 -8.81 38.77
CA CYS A 175 21.31 -8.62 37.91
C CYS A 175 20.97 -8.98 36.45
N SER A 176 21.48 -8.19 35.51
CA SER A 176 21.44 -8.51 34.08
C SER A 176 22.79 -8.21 33.44
N CYS A 177 23.05 -8.85 32.30
CA CYS A 177 24.30 -8.70 31.56
C CYS A 177 24.10 -7.80 30.34
N PHE A 178 25.15 -7.10 29.93
CA PHE A 178 25.22 -6.40 28.66
C PHE A 178 25.13 -7.40 27.50
N VAL A 179 24.75 -6.90 26.33
CA VAL A 179 24.68 -7.70 25.11
C VAL A 179 26.07 -8.31 24.84
N GLY A 180 26.11 -9.60 24.49
CA GLY A 180 27.35 -10.36 24.33
C GLY A 180 27.85 -11.07 25.60
N TYR A 181 27.13 -10.94 26.72
CA TYR A 181 27.46 -11.62 27.98
C TYR A 181 26.30 -12.47 28.50
N GLN A 182 26.61 -13.60 29.15
CA GLN A 182 25.65 -14.51 29.76
C GLN A 182 25.73 -14.48 31.30
N LEU A 183 24.57 -14.48 31.96
CA LEU A 183 24.49 -14.49 33.42
C LEU A 183 24.76 -15.91 33.94
N GLN A 184 25.75 -16.02 34.82
CA GLN A 184 26.14 -17.26 35.45
C GLN A 184 25.05 -17.77 36.40
N PRO A 185 25.06 -19.08 36.76
CA PRO A 185 24.09 -19.67 37.68
C PRO A 185 24.07 -19.04 39.07
N ASP A 186 25.12 -18.31 39.45
CA ASP A 186 25.18 -17.53 40.69
C ASP A 186 24.24 -16.30 40.68
N GLY A 187 23.71 -15.93 39.51
CA GLY A 187 22.77 -14.83 39.34
C GLY A 187 23.40 -13.44 39.47
N VAL A 188 24.74 -13.33 39.48
CA VAL A 188 25.47 -12.10 39.78
C VAL A 188 26.60 -11.82 38.78
N ASN A 189 27.29 -12.87 38.31
CA ASN A 189 28.43 -12.74 37.43
C ASN A 189 28.04 -12.90 35.96
N CYS A 190 28.60 -12.07 35.10
CA CYS A 190 28.41 -12.10 33.66
C CYS A 190 29.70 -12.56 32.96
N GLU A 191 29.61 -13.63 32.18
CA GLU A 191 30.73 -14.12 31.38
C GLU A 191 30.51 -13.77 29.91
N ASP A 192 31.61 -13.48 29.23
CA ASP A 192 31.64 -13.22 27.80
C ASP A 192 31.13 -14.43 27.00
N ILE A 193 30.22 -14.20 26.06
CA ILE A 193 29.75 -15.24 25.15
C ILE A 193 30.78 -15.37 24.03
N ASN A 194 31.52 -16.48 24.00
CA ASN A 194 32.47 -16.70 22.92
C ASN A 194 31.76 -17.08 21.61
N GLU A 195 31.50 -16.09 20.74
CA GLU A 195 30.72 -16.31 19.51
C GLU A 195 31.43 -17.21 18.51
N CYS A 196 32.75 -17.33 18.61
CA CYS A 196 33.55 -18.24 17.79
C CYS A 196 33.39 -19.72 18.17
N ILE A 197 33.04 -20.00 19.43
CA ILE A 197 32.77 -21.37 19.90
C ILE A 197 31.27 -21.69 19.78
N THR A 198 30.40 -20.73 20.08
CA THR A 198 28.93 -20.92 20.00
C THR A 198 28.42 -20.90 18.57
N GLY A 199 29.21 -20.43 17.60
CA GLY A 199 28.84 -20.35 16.19
C GLY A 199 27.85 -19.23 15.88
N THR A 200 27.72 -18.23 16.77
CA THR A 200 26.80 -17.09 16.59
C THR A 200 27.45 -15.90 15.89
N HIS A 201 28.68 -16.06 15.38
CA HIS A 201 29.40 -15.01 14.67
C HIS A 201 28.89 -14.78 13.23
N SER A 202 28.94 -13.54 12.77
CA SER A 202 28.54 -13.12 11.40
C SER A 202 29.75 -12.84 10.49
N CYS A 203 30.88 -13.53 10.71
CA CYS A 203 32.06 -13.39 9.87
C CYS A 203 31.82 -13.80 8.42
N GLY A 204 32.34 -12.98 7.50
CA GLY A 204 32.22 -13.22 6.07
C GLY A 204 33.12 -14.34 5.58
N ILE A 205 32.82 -14.79 4.36
CA ILE A 205 33.56 -15.81 3.62
C ILE A 205 35.08 -15.47 3.58
N GLY A 206 35.93 -16.40 4.03
CA GLY A 206 37.39 -16.22 4.09
C GLY A 206 37.91 -15.41 5.28
N GLN A 207 37.11 -15.25 6.33
CA GLN A 207 37.51 -14.57 7.57
C GLN A 207 37.51 -15.53 8.78
N THR A 208 38.53 -15.43 9.62
CA THR A 208 38.64 -16.13 10.89
C THR A 208 37.99 -15.33 12.01
N CYS A 209 37.15 -16.00 12.81
CA CYS A 209 36.52 -15.40 13.98
C CYS A 209 37.55 -15.28 15.13
N VAL A 210 37.63 -14.09 15.72
CA VAL A 210 38.42 -13.82 16.92
C VAL A 210 37.48 -13.27 17.98
N ASN A 211 37.35 -14.00 19.09
CA ASN A 211 36.51 -13.60 20.21
C ASN A 211 37.04 -12.31 20.87
N THR A 212 36.14 -11.41 21.22
CA THR A 212 36.45 -10.17 21.95
C THR A 212 35.51 -10.03 23.13
N LEU A 213 35.83 -9.18 24.10
CA LEU A 213 34.96 -9.01 25.27
C LEU A 213 33.66 -8.29 24.84
N GLY A 214 32.53 -9.00 24.95
CA GLY A 214 31.18 -8.55 24.61
C GLY A 214 30.83 -8.65 23.13
N SER A 215 31.71 -9.19 22.29
CA SER A 215 31.49 -9.31 20.84
C SER A 215 32.54 -10.22 20.18
N PHE A 216 32.54 -10.29 18.85
CA PHE A 216 33.60 -10.92 18.06
C PHE A 216 34.06 -10.00 16.94
N ARG A 217 35.27 -10.23 16.42
CA ARG A 217 35.74 -9.61 15.18
C ARG A 217 36.20 -10.64 14.18
N CYS A 218 36.13 -10.27 12.91
CA CYS A 218 36.45 -11.15 11.79
C CYS A 218 37.75 -10.68 11.16
N GLN A 219 38.78 -11.50 11.27
CA GLN A 219 40.10 -11.23 10.70
C GLN A 219 40.19 -11.88 9.32
N ARG A 220 40.72 -11.16 8.33
CA ARG A 220 40.87 -11.67 6.96
C ARG A 220 42.13 -12.52 6.85
N ASP A 221 42.01 -13.75 6.35
CA ASP A 221 43.17 -14.58 5.99
C ASP A 221 43.68 -14.25 4.58
N THR A 222 45.00 -14.37 4.38
CA THR A 222 45.70 -14.23 3.07
C THR A 222 45.39 -15.37 2.08
N SER A 223 44.55 -16.32 2.48
CA SER A 223 44.03 -17.43 1.68
C SER A 223 42.55 -17.62 2.05
N CYS A 224 41.70 -18.00 1.11
CA CYS A 224 40.24 -18.06 1.30
C CYS A 224 39.73 -19.10 2.33
N GLY A 225 40.62 -19.77 3.07
CA GLY A 225 40.27 -20.88 3.94
C GLY A 225 39.91 -22.14 3.12
N THR A 226 39.53 -23.21 3.81
CA THR A 226 39.01 -24.43 3.17
C THR A 226 37.54 -24.24 2.78
N GLY A 227 37.14 -24.73 1.60
CA GLY A 227 35.76 -24.61 1.08
C GLY A 227 35.50 -23.38 0.19
N TYR A 228 36.53 -22.57 -0.07
CA TYR A 228 36.43 -21.39 -0.92
C TYR A 228 37.59 -21.31 -1.91
N GLU A 229 37.30 -20.89 -3.14
CA GLU A 229 38.29 -20.65 -4.19
C GLU A 229 38.59 -19.15 -4.34
N LEU A 230 39.86 -18.82 -4.60
CA LEU A 230 40.27 -17.45 -4.88
C LEU A 230 39.99 -17.14 -6.35
N THR A 231 39.08 -16.22 -6.60
CA THR A 231 38.79 -15.71 -7.96
C THR A 231 39.85 -14.71 -8.40
N ASP A 232 39.97 -14.50 -9.71
CA ASP A 232 40.96 -13.59 -10.32
C ASP A 232 40.92 -12.15 -9.77
N ASP A 233 39.77 -11.74 -9.21
CA ASP A 233 39.55 -10.43 -8.57
C ASP A 233 39.98 -10.38 -7.08
N ASN A 234 40.78 -11.34 -6.60
CA ASN A 234 41.15 -11.49 -5.19
C ASN A 234 39.94 -11.62 -4.24
N ARG A 235 38.82 -12.16 -4.73
CA ARG A 235 37.62 -12.43 -3.92
C ARG A 235 37.47 -13.92 -3.67
N CYS A 236 37.09 -14.28 -2.45
CA CYS A 236 36.80 -15.65 -2.09
C CYS A 236 35.38 -16.02 -2.53
N LYS A 237 35.28 -17.01 -3.41
CA LYS A 237 34.01 -17.57 -3.87
C LYS A 237 33.81 -18.95 -3.24
N ASP A 238 32.58 -19.20 -2.84
CA ASP A 238 32.13 -20.49 -2.31
C ASP A 238 32.27 -21.61 -3.35
N ILE A 239 32.83 -22.74 -2.93
CA ILE A 239 32.88 -23.95 -3.77
C ILE A 239 31.58 -24.70 -3.54
N ASP A 240 30.68 -24.73 -4.52
CA ASP A 240 29.45 -25.49 -4.41
C ASP A 240 29.71 -27.00 -4.61
N GLU A 241 29.90 -27.75 -3.52
CA GLU A 241 30.21 -29.18 -3.60
C GLU A 241 29.04 -30.03 -4.11
N CYS A 242 27.82 -29.48 -4.10
CA CYS A 242 26.63 -30.12 -4.63
C CYS A 242 26.56 -30.01 -6.17
N GLU A 243 26.97 -28.86 -6.73
CA GLU A 243 27.05 -28.65 -8.17
C GLU A 243 28.27 -29.33 -8.80
N THR A 244 29.42 -29.30 -8.12
CA THR A 244 30.65 -29.96 -8.59
C THR A 244 30.62 -31.48 -8.41
N GLY A 245 29.65 -32.01 -7.66
CA GLY A 245 29.50 -33.44 -7.37
C GLY A 245 30.59 -34.00 -6.45
N THR A 246 31.31 -33.14 -5.72
CA THR A 246 32.36 -33.54 -4.78
C THR A 246 31.84 -33.85 -3.38
N HIS A 247 30.53 -33.67 -3.14
CA HIS A 247 29.88 -34.00 -1.87
C HIS A 247 29.89 -35.52 -1.56
N ASN A 248 29.96 -35.87 -0.29
CA ASN A 248 29.97 -37.27 0.18
C ASN A 248 28.66 -37.71 0.86
N CYS A 249 27.53 -37.16 0.39
CA CYS A 249 26.21 -37.46 0.97
C CYS A 249 25.74 -38.89 0.69
N PRO A 250 25.11 -39.58 1.68
CA PRO A 250 24.49 -40.89 1.45
C PRO A 250 23.36 -40.85 0.40
N PRO A 251 23.01 -41.97 -0.26
CA PRO A 251 21.99 -42.00 -1.32
C PRO A 251 20.60 -41.47 -0.95
N ASP A 252 20.21 -41.61 0.33
CA ASP A 252 18.92 -41.16 0.87
C ASP A 252 18.94 -39.71 1.39
N PHE A 253 20.02 -38.98 1.12
CA PHE A 253 20.23 -37.62 1.58
C PHE A 253 20.37 -36.69 0.38
N ILE A 254 19.87 -35.47 0.54
CA ILE A 254 20.01 -34.36 -0.42
C ILE A 254 21.21 -33.52 0.02
N CYS A 255 22.09 -33.21 -0.93
CA CYS A 255 23.18 -32.25 -0.71
C CYS A 255 22.60 -30.83 -0.71
N GLN A 256 22.89 -30.06 0.33
CA GLN A 256 22.61 -28.64 0.40
C GLN A 256 23.92 -27.89 0.57
N ASN A 257 24.25 -27.03 -0.40
CA ASN A 257 25.43 -26.18 -0.34
C ASN A 257 25.27 -25.13 0.78
N THR A 258 26.35 -24.86 1.50
CA THR A 258 26.42 -23.84 2.54
C THR A 258 27.71 -23.04 2.41
N PRO A 259 27.78 -21.80 2.89
CA PRO A 259 29.03 -21.04 2.81
C PRO A 259 30.21 -21.81 3.45
N GLY A 260 31.14 -22.28 2.62
CA GLY A 260 32.39 -22.94 2.95
C GLY A 260 32.31 -24.45 3.16
N SER A 261 31.16 -25.08 2.90
CA SER A 261 30.94 -26.52 3.07
C SER A 261 29.59 -26.96 2.49
N PHE A 262 29.27 -28.25 2.54
CA PHE A 262 27.93 -28.76 2.26
C PHE A 262 27.37 -29.50 3.46
N ARG A 263 26.03 -29.53 3.57
CA ARG A 263 25.35 -30.41 4.54
C ARG A 263 24.46 -31.41 3.81
N CYS A 264 24.46 -32.64 4.31
CA CYS A 264 23.57 -33.68 3.82
C CYS A 264 22.31 -33.71 4.67
N ARG A 265 21.15 -33.48 4.06
CA ARG A 265 19.85 -33.57 4.75
C ARG A 265 19.10 -34.84 4.34
N PRO A 266 18.38 -35.51 5.25
CA PRO A 266 17.54 -36.64 4.87
C PRO A 266 16.51 -36.20 3.82
N LYS A 267 16.27 -37.03 2.80
CA LYS A 267 15.10 -36.87 1.93
C LYS A 267 13.85 -37.08 2.79
N LEU A 268 13.17 -36.00 3.18
CA LEU A 268 11.92 -36.09 3.94
C LEU A 268 10.85 -36.75 3.04
N GLN A 269 10.33 -37.92 3.40
CA GLN A 269 9.10 -38.38 2.76
C GLN A 269 7.95 -37.55 3.33
N CYS A 270 7.37 -36.66 2.51
CA CYS A 270 6.22 -35.88 2.94
C CYS A 270 5.01 -36.77 3.23
N MET A 271 4.22 -36.37 4.22
CA MET A 271 2.94 -37.02 4.50
C MET A 271 1.99 -36.78 3.32
N ASN A 272 0.99 -37.65 3.17
CA ASN A 272 -0.06 -37.45 2.15
C ASN A 272 -0.71 -36.08 2.35
N GLY A 273 -0.90 -35.33 1.26
CA GLY A 273 -1.39 -33.94 1.31
C GLY A 273 -0.29 -32.87 1.25
N PHE A 274 0.99 -33.26 1.24
CA PHE A 274 2.12 -32.33 1.17
C PHE A 274 3.07 -32.68 0.01
N ILE A 275 3.69 -31.65 -0.59
CA ILE A 275 4.73 -31.78 -1.63
C ILE A 275 6.04 -31.16 -1.14
N GLN A 276 7.18 -31.62 -1.69
CA GLN A 276 8.48 -31.02 -1.39
C GLN A 276 8.75 -29.80 -2.25
N ASP A 277 9.16 -28.71 -1.62
CA ASP A 277 9.76 -27.57 -2.31
C ASP A 277 11.22 -27.88 -2.74
N ALA A 278 11.84 -26.95 -3.48
CA ALA A 278 13.22 -27.09 -3.94
C ALA A 278 14.27 -27.15 -2.80
N LEU A 279 13.88 -26.80 -1.57
CA LEU A 279 14.71 -26.80 -0.37
C LEU A 279 14.48 -28.07 0.49
N GLY A 280 13.58 -28.95 0.06
CA GLY A 280 13.22 -30.20 0.74
C GLY A 280 12.21 -30.03 1.89
N ASN A 281 11.57 -28.87 2.02
CA ASN A 281 10.50 -28.64 2.99
C ASN A 281 9.18 -29.20 2.45
N CYS A 282 8.38 -29.81 3.33
CA CYS A 282 7.03 -30.23 2.99
C CYS A 282 6.08 -29.03 3.08
N ILE A 283 5.56 -28.61 1.94
CA ILE A 283 4.51 -27.61 1.83
C ILE A 283 3.18 -28.28 1.56
N ASP A 284 2.13 -27.76 2.17
CA ASP A 284 0.77 -28.23 1.98
C ASP A 284 0.32 -28.07 0.52
N ILE A 285 -0.37 -29.08 -0.01
CA ILE A 285 -0.95 -29.03 -1.35
C ILE A 285 -2.24 -28.24 -1.26
N ASN A 286 -2.29 -27.06 -1.87
CA ASN A 286 -3.55 -26.32 -1.94
C ASN A 286 -4.51 -26.93 -2.96
N GLU A 287 -5.41 -27.83 -2.54
CA GLU A 287 -6.34 -28.49 -3.45
C GLU A 287 -7.37 -27.53 -4.04
N CYS A 288 -7.62 -26.38 -3.40
CA CYS A 288 -8.55 -25.36 -3.90
C CYS A 288 -8.04 -24.61 -5.13
N LEU A 289 -6.74 -24.72 -5.45
CA LEU A 289 -6.14 -24.19 -6.68
C LEU A 289 -6.12 -25.23 -7.82
N SER A 290 -6.59 -26.45 -7.56
CA SER A 290 -6.65 -27.51 -8.56
C SER A 290 -7.69 -27.22 -9.65
N THR A 291 -7.34 -27.52 -10.90
CA THR A 291 -8.24 -27.38 -12.05
C THR A 291 -9.48 -28.26 -11.98
N ASN A 292 -9.47 -29.29 -11.13
CA ASN A 292 -10.56 -30.27 -11.02
C ASN A 292 -11.70 -29.86 -10.07
N MET A 293 -11.66 -28.67 -9.45
CA MET A 293 -12.64 -28.19 -8.46
C MET A 293 -13.02 -29.28 -7.43
N PRO A 294 -12.27 -29.42 -6.33
CA PRO A 294 -12.42 -30.56 -5.41
C PRO A 294 -13.75 -30.57 -4.63
N CYS A 295 -14.45 -29.45 -4.54
CA CYS A 295 -15.74 -29.34 -3.83
C CYS A 295 -16.94 -29.41 -4.79
N PRO A 296 -18.07 -30.02 -4.37
CA PRO A 296 -19.31 -30.03 -5.13
C PRO A 296 -19.86 -28.61 -5.40
N ALA A 297 -20.63 -28.46 -6.49
CA ALA A 297 -21.25 -27.18 -6.85
C ALA A 297 -22.09 -26.60 -5.70
N GLY A 298 -21.82 -25.34 -5.32
CA GLY A 298 -22.49 -24.64 -4.22
C GLY A 298 -21.76 -24.66 -2.87
N GLN A 299 -20.54 -25.20 -2.81
CA GLN A 299 -19.68 -25.17 -1.62
C GLN A 299 -18.40 -24.38 -1.90
N ILE A 300 -17.87 -23.70 -0.87
CA ILE A 300 -16.57 -23.02 -0.93
C ILE A 300 -15.50 -23.98 -0.43
N CYS A 301 -14.43 -24.13 -1.20
CA CYS A 301 -13.23 -24.87 -0.80
C CYS A 301 -12.39 -24.03 0.17
N ILE A 302 -12.03 -24.61 1.30
CA ILE A 302 -11.15 -24.02 2.31
C ILE A 302 -9.95 -24.96 2.45
N ASN A 303 -8.77 -24.46 2.10
CA ASN A 303 -7.53 -25.21 2.24
C ASN A 303 -7.19 -25.38 3.72
N THR A 304 -6.79 -26.58 4.12
CA THR A 304 -6.40 -26.92 5.50
C THR A 304 -5.04 -27.63 5.48
N ASP A 305 -4.34 -27.67 6.60
CA ASP A 305 -3.02 -28.32 6.62
C ASP A 305 -3.16 -29.84 6.37
N GLY A 306 -2.65 -30.32 5.22
CA GLY A 306 -2.67 -31.71 4.77
C GLY A 306 -3.96 -32.18 4.08
N SER A 307 -4.93 -31.30 3.84
CA SER A 307 -6.23 -31.62 3.20
C SER A 307 -7.01 -30.35 2.86
N TYR A 308 -8.22 -30.47 2.32
CA TYR A 308 -9.18 -29.37 2.22
C TYR A 308 -10.49 -29.70 2.95
N THR A 309 -11.26 -28.66 3.26
CA THR A 309 -12.65 -28.79 3.70
C THR A 309 -13.58 -28.01 2.78
N CYS A 310 -14.80 -28.52 2.58
CA CYS A 310 -15.82 -27.82 1.80
C CYS A 310 -16.88 -27.27 2.75
N GLN A 311 -17.01 -25.94 2.80
CA GLN A 311 -18.01 -25.28 3.62
C GLN A 311 -19.22 -24.89 2.78
N ARG A 312 -20.43 -25.15 3.29
CA ARG A 312 -21.66 -24.65 2.68
C ARG A 312 -21.68 -23.13 2.76
N ILE A 313 -22.04 -22.48 1.66
CA ILE A 313 -22.40 -21.07 1.68
C ILE A 313 -23.66 -20.95 2.54
N SER A 314 -23.55 -20.14 3.59
CA SER A 314 -24.55 -19.67 4.56
C SER A 314 -26.02 -20.10 4.37
N PRO A 315 -26.76 -20.47 5.44
CA PRO A 315 -28.18 -20.86 5.38
C PRO A 315 -29.15 -19.73 5.00
N SER A 316 -28.66 -18.50 4.77
CA SER A 316 -29.44 -17.40 4.23
C SER A 316 -28.80 -16.88 2.95
N CYS A 317 -29.56 -16.96 1.86
CA CYS A 317 -29.25 -16.20 0.66
C CYS A 317 -29.32 -14.70 1.00
N GLY A 318 -28.42 -13.91 0.41
CA GLY A 318 -28.44 -12.44 0.57
C GLY A 318 -29.78 -11.85 0.15
N ARG A 319 -30.01 -10.56 0.46
CA ARG A 319 -31.24 -9.87 0.01
C ARG A 319 -31.43 -9.99 -1.50
N GLY A 320 -32.66 -10.28 -1.95
CA GLY A 320 -32.99 -10.49 -3.37
C GLY A 320 -32.80 -11.92 -3.87
N TYR A 321 -32.39 -12.86 -3.01
CA TYR A 321 -32.18 -14.26 -3.39
C TYR A 321 -32.89 -15.22 -2.43
N HIS A 322 -33.34 -16.35 -2.93
CA HIS A 322 -33.89 -17.45 -2.13
C HIS A 322 -33.21 -18.78 -2.48
N LEU A 323 -33.30 -19.80 -1.61
CA LEU A 323 -32.78 -21.12 -1.94
C LEU A 323 -33.68 -21.80 -2.98
N ASN A 324 -33.08 -22.51 -3.92
CA ASN A 324 -33.80 -23.46 -4.78
C ASN A 324 -34.45 -24.58 -3.95
N GLU A 325 -35.36 -25.34 -4.55
CA GLU A 325 -36.10 -26.44 -3.90
C GLU A 325 -35.19 -27.46 -3.19
N ASP A 326 -33.98 -27.69 -3.71
CA ASP A 326 -33.00 -28.62 -3.14
C ASP A 326 -32.15 -28.02 -2.01
N GLY A 327 -32.25 -26.72 -1.75
CA GLY A 327 -31.44 -26.05 -0.72
C GLY A 327 -29.93 -26.01 -1.01
N THR A 328 -29.54 -26.07 -2.29
CA THR A 328 -28.15 -26.19 -2.75
C THR A 328 -27.57 -24.92 -3.35
N ARG A 329 -28.40 -24.04 -3.90
CA ARG A 329 -27.97 -22.78 -4.52
C ARG A 329 -28.97 -21.66 -4.27
N CYS A 330 -28.45 -20.45 -4.17
CA CYS A 330 -29.24 -19.24 -4.17
C CYS A 330 -29.65 -18.92 -5.61
N VAL A 331 -30.96 -18.78 -5.83
CA VAL A 331 -31.53 -18.31 -7.07
C VAL A 331 -32.16 -16.95 -6.84
N ASP A 332 -32.12 -16.14 -7.89
CA ASP A 332 -32.63 -14.78 -7.89
C ASP A 332 -34.16 -14.78 -7.69
N VAL A 333 -34.66 -13.86 -6.87
CA VAL A 333 -36.11 -13.71 -6.66
C VAL A 333 -36.65 -12.82 -7.77
N ASP A 334 -37.43 -13.38 -8.69
CA ASP A 334 -38.07 -12.59 -9.73
C ASP A 334 -39.22 -11.73 -9.16
N GLU A 335 -38.91 -10.48 -8.81
CA GLU A 335 -39.92 -9.56 -8.27
C GLU A 335 -40.95 -9.13 -9.32
N CYS A 336 -40.64 -9.26 -10.62
CA CYS A 336 -41.54 -8.92 -11.72
C CYS A 336 -42.61 -9.98 -11.97
N SER A 337 -42.34 -11.24 -11.60
CA SER A 337 -43.31 -12.33 -11.61
C SER A 337 -44.33 -12.25 -10.46
N SER A 338 -44.15 -11.31 -9.52
CA SER A 338 -45.09 -11.10 -8.42
C SER A 338 -46.37 -10.37 -8.88
N SER A 339 -47.52 -10.73 -8.31
CA SER A 339 -48.82 -10.11 -8.62
C SER A 339 -48.95 -8.64 -8.21
N ASN A 340 -47.94 -8.09 -7.52
CA ASN A 340 -48.00 -6.78 -6.88
C ASN A 340 -47.56 -5.62 -7.79
N GLN A 341 -47.22 -5.87 -9.06
CA GLN A 341 -46.78 -4.84 -10.02
C GLN A 341 -45.83 -3.80 -9.39
N PRO A 342 -44.59 -4.20 -9.06
CA PRO A 342 -43.71 -3.43 -8.19
C PRO A 342 -43.30 -2.06 -8.76
N CYS A 343 -43.46 -1.85 -10.07
CA CYS A 343 -43.09 -0.62 -10.78
C CYS A 343 -44.21 0.41 -10.93
N GLY A 344 -45.44 0.10 -10.48
CA GLY A 344 -46.60 0.98 -10.66
C GLY A 344 -47.06 1.13 -12.12
N GLU A 345 -48.11 1.93 -12.34
CA GLU A 345 -48.69 2.11 -13.68
C GLU A 345 -47.73 2.82 -14.65
N GLY A 346 -47.77 2.41 -15.92
CA GLY A 346 -46.96 3.01 -17.00
C GLY A 346 -45.52 2.52 -17.11
N HIS A 347 -45.04 1.71 -16.16
CA HIS A 347 -43.69 1.14 -16.17
C HIS A 347 -43.70 -0.35 -16.54
N VAL A 348 -42.58 -0.81 -17.09
CA VAL A 348 -42.23 -2.20 -17.36
C VAL A 348 -41.24 -2.63 -16.29
N CYS A 349 -41.55 -3.74 -15.61
CA CYS A 349 -40.64 -4.35 -14.64
C CYS A 349 -39.65 -5.24 -15.38
N ILE A 350 -38.36 -5.09 -15.07
CA ILE A 350 -37.29 -5.93 -15.59
C ILE A 350 -36.52 -6.52 -14.41
N ASN A 351 -36.57 -7.84 -14.30
CA ASN A 351 -35.88 -8.58 -13.27
C ASN A 351 -34.36 -8.53 -13.50
N ALA A 352 -33.59 -8.43 -12.42
CA ALA A 352 -32.14 -8.39 -12.45
C ALA A 352 -31.53 -9.15 -11.26
N PRO A 353 -30.28 -9.64 -11.35
CA PRO A 353 -29.72 -10.41 -10.25
C PRO A 353 -29.63 -9.63 -8.93
N GLY A 354 -30.45 -10.01 -7.95
CA GLY A 354 -30.55 -9.45 -6.61
C GLY A 354 -31.45 -8.22 -6.47
N ASN A 355 -32.12 -7.79 -7.55
CA ASN A 355 -33.07 -6.67 -7.54
C ASN A 355 -33.93 -6.61 -8.82
N TYR A 356 -34.82 -5.63 -8.90
CA TYR A 356 -35.53 -5.31 -10.14
C TYR A 356 -35.31 -3.84 -10.51
N ARG A 357 -35.51 -3.53 -11.79
CA ARG A 357 -35.58 -2.15 -12.26
C ARG A 357 -36.86 -1.89 -13.05
N CYS A 358 -37.28 -0.64 -13.03
CA CYS A 358 -38.49 -0.19 -13.69
C CYS A 358 -38.12 0.75 -14.84
N GLU A 359 -38.57 0.42 -16.04
CA GLU A 359 -38.35 1.24 -17.24
C GLU A 359 -39.69 1.75 -17.77
N CYS A 360 -39.71 2.91 -18.43
CA CYS A 360 -40.92 3.38 -19.07
C CYS A 360 -41.29 2.49 -20.27
N LYS A 361 -42.59 2.30 -20.51
CA LYS A 361 -43.08 1.64 -21.72
C LYS A 361 -42.54 2.35 -22.98
N SER A 362 -42.40 1.60 -24.07
CA SER A 362 -42.02 2.16 -25.37
C SER A 362 -42.90 3.36 -25.74
N GLY A 363 -42.28 4.44 -26.21
CA GLY A 363 -42.96 5.70 -26.51
C GLY A 363 -43.08 6.67 -25.32
N TYR A 364 -42.60 6.29 -24.13
CA TYR A 364 -42.62 7.14 -22.95
C TYR A 364 -41.20 7.41 -22.41
N SER A 365 -41.01 8.57 -21.80
CA SER A 365 -39.77 8.96 -21.12
C SER A 365 -40.03 9.24 -19.64
N PHE A 366 -39.06 8.90 -18.79
CA PHE A 366 -39.14 9.16 -17.36
C PHE A 366 -38.97 10.66 -17.08
N ASP A 367 -39.98 11.28 -16.49
CA ASP A 367 -39.88 12.65 -15.99
C ASP A 367 -39.41 12.66 -14.55
N VAL A 368 -38.28 13.32 -14.30
CA VAL A 368 -37.64 13.35 -12.97
C VAL A 368 -38.41 14.18 -11.95
N ILE A 369 -39.26 15.11 -12.39
CA ILE A 369 -40.00 16.02 -11.51
C ILE A 369 -41.29 15.34 -11.05
N SER A 370 -42.11 14.85 -11.98
CA SER A 370 -43.36 14.13 -11.67
C SER A 370 -43.12 12.70 -11.21
N ARG A 371 -41.90 12.15 -11.40
CA ARG A 371 -41.53 10.75 -11.13
C ARG A 371 -42.45 9.76 -11.86
N THR A 372 -42.90 10.12 -13.06
CA THR A 372 -43.80 9.30 -13.87
C THR A 372 -43.33 9.23 -15.32
N CYS A 373 -43.80 8.20 -16.03
CA CYS A 373 -43.58 8.09 -17.46
C CYS A 373 -44.52 9.04 -18.20
N ILE A 374 -43.94 10.00 -18.92
CA ILE A 374 -44.67 10.92 -19.80
C ILE A 374 -44.48 10.52 -21.26
N ASP A 375 -45.52 10.76 -22.05
CA ASP A 375 -45.51 10.50 -23.48
C ASP A 375 -44.40 11.29 -24.18
N ILE A 376 -43.63 10.63 -25.04
CA ILE A 376 -42.62 11.29 -25.86
C ILE A 376 -43.34 11.90 -27.06
N ASN A 377 -43.38 13.23 -27.13
CA ASN A 377 -43.94 13.86 -28.31
C ASN A 377 -42.97 13.77 -29.51
N GLU A 378 -43.13 12.75 -30.36
CA GLU A 378 -42.19 12.51 -31.45
C GLU A 378 -42.27 13.61 -32.52
N CYS A 379 -43.45 14.17 -32.76
CA CYS A 379 -43.64 15.29 -33.69
C CYS A 379 -42.86 16.54 -33.28
N ARG A 380 -42.74 16.82 -31.96
CA ARG A 380 -41.91 17.91 -31.43
C ARG A 380 -40.44 17.55 -31.38
N ARG A 381 -40.12 16.29 -31.11
CA ARG A 381 -38.73 15.81 -31.00
C ARG A 381 -38.03 15.73 -32.36
N TYR A 382 -38.77 15.39 -33.43
CA TYR A 382 -38.25 15.22 -34.78
C TYR A 382 -39.10 15.99 -35.82
N PRO A 383 -39.13 17.33 -35.75
CA PRO A 383 -39.98 18.15 -36.61
C PRO A 383 -39.62 17.97 -38.09
N GLY A 384 -40.62 17.67 -38.92
CA GLY A 384 -40.48 17.52 -40.38
C GLY A 384 -39.67 16.31 -40.85
N ARG A 385 -39.32 15.37 -39.95
CA ARG A 385 -38.51 14.18 -40.29
C ARG A 385 -39.29 12.86 -40.22
N LEU A 386 -40.42 12.83 -39.54
CA LEU A 386 -41.19 11.61 -39.30
C LEU A 386 -42.25 11.34 -40.36
N CYS A 387 -42.89 12.39 -40.85
CA CYS A 387 -44.01 12.35 -41.79
C CYS A 387 -43.71 13.24 -42.99
N ALA A 388 -44.15 12.83 -44.18
CA ALA A 388 -43.99 13.63 -45.40
C ALA A 388 -44.77 14.96 -45.34
N HIS A 389 -45.98 14.94 -44.78
CA HIS A 389 -46.83 16.13 -44.65
C HIS A 389 -47.07 16.53 -43.19
N LYS A 390 -48.06 15.92 -42.51
CA LYS A 390 -48.45 16.32 -41.16
C LYS A 390 -48.22 15.17 -40.16
N CYS A 391 -47.69 15.52 -38.99
CA CYS A 391 -47.46 14.60 -37.87
C CYS A 391 -48.43 14.92 -36.73
N GLU A 392 -49.08 13.90 -36.18
CA GLU A 392 -49.98 14.01 -35.03
C GLU A 392 -49.53 13.07 -33.92
N ASN A 393 -49.27 13.65 -32.75
CA ASN A 393 -48.78 12.93 -31.59
C ASN A 393 -49.91 12.17 -30.87
N THR A 394 -49.63 10.96 -30.40
CA THR A 394 -50.58 10.10 -29.68
C THR A 394 -49.93 9.47 -28.45
N PRO A 395 -50.67 9.05 -27.41
CA PRO A 395 -50.06 8.38 -26.28
C PRO A 395 -49.30 7.11 -26.68
N GLY A 396 -47.98 7.12 -26.51
CA GLY A 396 -47.05 6.04 -26.82
C GLY A 396 -46.57 5.97 -28.27
N SER A 397 -47.02 6.87 -29.16
CA SER A 397 -46.63 6.87 -30.57
C SER A 397 -47.02 8.16 -31.32
N TYR A 398 -46.92 8.14 -32.65
CA TYR A 398 -47.46 9.18 -33.51
C TYR A 398 -48.08 8.56 -34.76
N TYR A 399 -48.90 9.34 -35.47
CA TYR A 399 -49.37 8.96 -36.81
C TYR A 399 -49.23 10.12 -37.78
N CYS A 400 -49.06 9.77 -39.05
CA CYS A 400 -48.91 10.73 -40.14
C CYS A 400 -50.23 10.91 -40.88
N THR A 401 -50.52 12.14 -41.28
CA THR A 401 -51.66 12.49 -42.15
C THR A 401 -51.18 13.25 -43.38
N CYS A 402 -51.90 13.06 -44.48
CA CYS A 402 -51.62 13.72 -45.74
C CYS A 402 -52.57 14.91 -45.95
N THR A 403 -52.06 15.95 -46.59
CA THR A 403 -52.88 17.06 -47.07
C THR A 403 -53.86 16.59 -48.15
N MET A 404 -54.89 17.39 -48.42
CA MET A 404 -55.87 17.11 -49.49
C MET A 404 -55.16 16.87 -50.83
N GLY A 405 -55.68 15.93 -51.63
CA GLY A 405 -55.07 15.48 -52.89
C GLY A 405 -54.02 14.36 -52.74
N PHE A 406 -53.79 13.87 -51.52
CA PHE A 406 -52.81 12.81 -51.25
C PHE A 406 -53.38 11.72 -50.32
N LYS A 407 -52.91 10.49 -50.52
CA LYS A 407 -53.20 9.34 -49.64
C LYS A 407 -51.94 8.90 -48.91
N LEU A 408 -52.11 8.37 -47.70
CA LEU A 408 -51.00 7.80 -46.93
C LEU A 408 -50.54 6.50 -47.58
N SER A 409 -49.24 6.38 -47.82
CA SER A 409 -48.61 5.18 -48.36
C SER A 409 -48.58 4.04 -47.34
N ALA A 410 -48.25 2.84 -47.80
CA ALA A 410 -48.19 1.62 -46.98
C ALA A 410 -47.11 1.68 -45.88
N ASP A 411 -46.13 2.57 -46.00
CA ASP A 411 -45.11 2.81 -44.97
C ASP A 411 -45.64 3.60 -43.76
N GLY A 412 -46.88 4.13 -43.86
CA GLY A 412 -47.51 4.93 -42.82
C GLY A 412 -46.89 6.31 -42.61
N ARG A 413 -46.00 6.77 -43.50
CA ARG A 413 -45.22 8.01 -43.36
C ARG A 413 -45.20 8.88 -44.61
N SER A 414 -45.19 8.26 -45.78
CA SER A 414 -45.12 8.93 -47.07
C SER A 414 -46.52 9.25 -47.60
N CYS A 415 -46.64 10.33 -48.35
CA CYS A 415 -47.88 10.73 -48.99
C CYS A 415 -47.74 10.56 -50.49
N GLU A 416 -48.62 9.75 -51.07
CA GLU A 416 -48.72 9.51 -52.50
C GLU A 416 -49.83 10.36 -53.09
N ASP A 417 -49.59 10.90 -54.27
CA ASP A 417 -50.59 11.62 -55.04
C ASP A 417 -51.83 10.76 -55.26
N LEU A 418 -53.00 11.31 -54.94
CA LEU A 418 -54.27 10.61 -55.13
C LEU A 418 -54.72 10.87 -56.56
N ASN A 419 -54.85 9.83 -57.39
CA ASN A 419 -55.35 10.00 -58.74
C ASN A 419 -56.87 10.20 -58.74
N GLU A 420 -57.35 11.45 -58.67
CA GLU A 420 -58.79 11.71 -58.64
C GLU A 420 -59.49 11.33 -59.95
N CYS A 421 -58.76 11.25 -61.07
CA CYS A 421 -59.31 10.85 -62.37
C CYS A 421 -59.85 9.42 -62.39
N GLU A 422 -59.47 8.55 -61.45
CA GLU A 422 -60.06 7.21 -61.32
C GLU A 422 -61.56 7.28 -60.99
N SER A 423 -62.00 8.33 -60.30
CA SER A 423 -63.42 8.55 -59.99
C SER A 423 -64.21 9.18 -61.14
N SER A 424 -63.54 9.50 -62.26
CA SER A 424 -64.11 10.23 -63.42
C SER A 424 -64.85 11.52 -63.02
N PRO A 425 -64.18 12.46 -62.32
CA PRO A 425 -64.82 13.69 -61.85
C PRO A 425 -65.17 14.64 -62.99
N CYS A 426 -64.36 14.69 -64.05
CA CYS A 426 -64.52 15.60 -65.18
C CYS A 426 -65.62 15.16 -66.16
N SER A 427 -66.34 16.13 -66.73
CA SER A 427 -67.34 15.87 -67.77
C SER A 427 -66.75 15.31 -69.08
N GLN A 428 -65.48 15.60 -69.37
CA GLN A 428 -64.78 15.13 -70.56
C GLN A 428 -63.39 14.54 -70.22
N GLU A 429 -62.30 15.24 -70.51
CA GLU A 429 -60.94 14.73 -70.32
C GLU A 429 -60.40 15.12 -68.93
N CYS A 430 -59.71 14.20 -68.26
CA CYS A 430 -59.11 14.42 -66.94
C CYS A 430 -57.61 14.13 -67.00
N ALA A 431 -56.80 15.04 -66.44
CA ALA A 431 -55.38 14.79 -66.19
C ALA A 431 -55.09 14.90 -64.70
N ASN A 432 -54.45 13.86 -64.16
CA ASN A 432 -53.96 13.86 -62.81
C ASN A 432 -52.73 14.76 -62.68
N VAL A 433 -52.70 15.63 -61.67
CA VAL A 433 -51.57 16.53 -61.40
C VAL A 433 -51.15 16.42 -59.94
N TYR A 434 -49.90 16.76 -59.61
CA TYR A 434 -49.43 16.60 -58.23
C TYR A 434 -50.26 17.41 -57.22
N GLY A 435 -50.99 16.71 -56.35
CA GLY A 435 -51.89 17.22 -55.33
C GLY A 435 -53.29 17.63 -55.81
N SER A 436 -53.67 17.34 -57.06
CA SER A 436 -54.99 17.69 -57.61
C SER A 436 -55.26 17.03 -58.97
N TYR A 437 -56.33 17.46 -59.66
CA TYR A 437 -56.62 17.07 -61.03
C TYR A 437 -57.03 18.28 -61.86
N GLN A 438 -56.89 18.18 -63.18
CA GLN A 438 -57.32 19.22 -64.12
C GLN A 438 -58.21 18.62 -65.20
N CYS A 439 -59.34 19.28 -65.45
CA CYS A 439 -60.29 18.91 -66.49
C CYS A 439 -60.02 19.69 -67.79
N TYR A 440 -60.14 19.00 -68.91
CA TYR A 440 -59.97 19.56 -70.25
C TYR A 440 -61.20 19.27 -71.12
N CYS A 441 -61.56 20.27 -71.92
CA CYS A 441 -62.67 20.16 -72.86
C CYS A 441 -62.17 19.89 -74.28
N ARG A 442 -62.89 19.01 -74.98
CA ARG A 442 -62.68 18.76 -76.40
C ARG A 442 -63.02 20.02 -77.20
N ARG A 443 -62.44 20.09 -78.40
CA ARG A 443 -62.54 21.24 -79.30
C ARG A 443 -64.00 21.65 -79.54
N GLY A 444 -64.32 22.91 -79.20
CA GLY A 444 -65.66 23.48 -79.35
C GLY A 444 -66.43 23.72 -78.05
N PHE A 445 -65.91 23.25 -76.91
CA PHE A 445 -66.47 23.47 -75.57
C PHE A 445 -65.53 24.30 -74.70
N GLN A 446 -66.06 25.02 -73.72
CA GLN A 446 -65.28 25.77 -72.71
C GLN A 446 -65.51 25.18 -71.31
N LEU A 447 -64.47 25.18 -70.49
CA LEU A 447 -64.57 24.73 -69.09
C LEU A 447 -65.36 25.76 -68.29
N SER A 448 -66.37 25.32 -67.54
CA SER A 448 -67.23 26.19 -66.75
C SER A 448 -66.44 26.88 -65.64
N ASP A 449 -66.52 28.22 -65.59
CA ASP A 449 -65.86 29.03 -64.55
C ASP A 449 -66.50 28.86 -63.15
N ILE A 450 -67.66 28.21 -63.08
CA ILE A 450 -68.44 28.05 -61.84
C ILE A 450 -67.98 26.81 -61.08
N ASP A 451 -67.89 25.65 -61.74
CA ASP A 451 -67.55 24.37 -61.11
C ASP A 451 -66.14 23.86 -61.47
N GLY A 452 -65.53 24.36 -62.54
CA GLY A 452 -64.20 23.96 -63.01
C GLY A 452 -64.13 22.51 -63.51
N ILE A 453 -65.26 21.85 -63.76
CA ILE A 453 -65.35 20.40 -64.03
C ILE A 453 -66.24 20.11 -65.26
N SER A 454 -67.24 20.96 -65.51
CA SER A 454 -68.18 20.84 -66.63
C SER A 454 -67.69 21.56 -67.90
N CYS A 455 -67.99 21.00 -69.07
CA CYS A 455 -67.68 21.58 -70.38
C CYS A 455 -68.97 22.04 -71.08
N GLU A 456 -69.09 23.33 -71.36
CA GLU A 456 -70.28 23.99 -71.94
C GLU A 456 -70.06 24.47 -73.39
#